data_AF-A0AAF0ETL7-F1
#
_entry.id   AF-A0AAF0ETL7-F1
#
_cell.length_a   1.000
_cell.length_b   1.000
_cell.length_c   1.000
_cell.angle_alpha   90.00
_cell.angle_beta   90.00
_cell.angle_gamma   90.00
#
_symmetry.space_group_name_H-M   'P 1'
#
loop_
_entity.id
_entity.type
_entity.pdbx_description
1 polymer ?
#
loop_
_entity_poly.entity_id
_entity_poly.type
_entity_poly.pdbx_seq_one_letter_code
_entity_poly.pdbx_strand_id
1 'polypeptide(L)'
;MRPIIPVRALRVSARPVLSTSSRAFCKREFSSAINRAPSRLLRFAALAAGAGIAGGLTLAMQDQLSAEAAPRLPSSPDLSNVKLELIEDSSAPMRERMAAFVKLLQKEIVDALQKEEQDGSNAVYTDKNGKSVDAAEGRKPASFIVEAWKREQGGEGISCVIQDGVVFEKGGVNVSVVHGQLPPSAIRQMSADHGELIERVGYVTEGPNAQVDSLPFFATGISLVIHPKNPFAPTSHLNYRYFELGHPEKLRDGSPNPRYNPNEPAAWWFGGGSDLTPMYLYEEDAEHFHKTVKAAADSQDKAFYPAWKKWCDSYFWITHRDENRGVGGVFFDDVSLPSWSKARSYIPLQDGSKHSTSELVSSLQHDKDSLFSTMQALGHSYVPSYVPLVHKRKNEPYNEDNVEWQRLRRGRYAEFNLVYDRGTKFGLMTPGARMESILMSLPLHARWEYMEPSSGTGREHSVAAAGRREEAVRTTPADELKAREIIQSVLEKPREWA
;
A
#
# COMPACT_ATOMS: atom_id res chain seq x y z
N MET A 1 25.05 0.52 -63.12
CA MET A 1 25.07 -0.91 -63.46
C MET A 1 24.10 -1.66 -62.52
N ARG A 2 23.34 -2.62 -63.06
CA ARG A 2 22.47 -3.63 -62.39
C ARG A 2 22.92 -5.01 -62.93
N PRO A 3 22.71 -6.17 -62.27
CA PRO A 3 21.41 -6.82 -61.91
C PRO A 3 20.98 -6.49 -60.46
N ILE A 4 19.91 -6.99 -59.79
CA ILE A 4 18.63 -7.70 -60.05
C ILE A 4 18.47 -9.17 -60.58
N ILE A 5 17.51 -9.88 -59.92
CA ILE A 5 16.74 -11.13 -60.26
C ILE A 5 17.50 -12.48 -60.44
N PRO A 6 16.86 -13.65 -60.15
CA PRO A 6 15.41 -13.89 -60.00
C PRO A 6 14.89 -14.59 -58.72
N VAL A 7 13.62 -14.26 -58.43
CA VAL A 7 12.67 -15.02 -57.61
C VAL A 7 12.25 -16.30 -58.35
N ARG A 8 11.96 -17.41 -57.64
CA ARG A 8 11.05 -18.44 -58.15
C ARG A 8 10.07 -18.90 -57.07
N ALA A 9 8.78 -18.70 -57.33
CA ALA A 9 7.70 -19.17 -56.50
C ALA A 9 7.25 -20.59 -56.90
N LEU A 10 6.64 -21.32 -55.97
CA LEU A 10 5.76 -22.45 -56.27
C LEU A 10 4.53 -22.38 -55.35
N ARG A 11 3.35 -22.21 -55.95
CA ARG A 11 2.04 -22.43 -55.33
C ARG A 11 1.73 -23.93 -55.33
N VAL A 12 0.91 -24.40 -54.39
CA VAL A 12 -0.26 -25.32 -54.49
C VAL A 12 -0.75 -25.52 -53.04
N SER A 13 -1.76 -24.77 -52.59
CA SER A 13 -3.20 -25.12 -52.53
C SER A 13 -3.59 -26.29 -51.60
N ALA A 14 -4.01 -25.91 -50.39
CA ALA A 14 -5.29 -26.25 -49.74
C ALA A 14 -5.89 -27.68 -49.78
N ARG A 15 -6.31 -28.08 -48.56
CA ARG A 15 -7.52 -28.86 -48.18
C ARG A 15 -7.39 -30.40 -48.03
N PRO A 16 -8.29 -31.01 -47.22
CA PRO A 16 -7.86 -31.95 -46.17
C PRO A 16 -8.31 -33.39 -46.40
N VAL A 17 -7.78 -34.33 -45.60
CA VAL A 17 -8.28 -35.71 -45.50
C VAL A 17 -8.44 -36.14 -44.04
N LEU A 18 -9.64 -36.65 -43.74
CA LEU A 18 -10.00 -37.35 -42.50
C LEU A 18 -9.48 -38.81 -42.52
N SER A 19 -9.00 -39.31 -41.38
CA SER A 19 -9.04 -40.73 -41.02
C SER A 19 -8.67 -40.88 -39.53
N THR A 20 -9.61 -40.93 -38.58
CA THR A 20 -10.35 -42.12 -38.10
C THR A 20 -9.50 -43.35 -37.74
N SER A 21 -9.86 -43.92 -36.58
CA SER A 21 -9.42 -45.17 -35.95
C SER A 21 -8.22 -45.05 -34.99
N SER A 22 -8.20 -45.57 -33.75
CA SER A 22 -9.16 -46.10 -32.76
C SER A 22 -8.28 -46.83 -31.71
N ARG A 23 -8.82 -47.10 -30.51
CA ARG A 23 -8.22 -47.88 -29.40
C ARG A 23 -7.15 -47.14 -28.57
N ALA A 24 -7.11 -47.24 -27.23
CA ALA A 24 -8.05 -47.89 -26.31
C ALA A 24 -8.18 -47.13 -24.98
N PHE A 25 -9.40 -47.06 -24.48
CA PHE A 25 -9.71 -46.60 -23.12
C PHE A 25 -9.33 -47.71 -22.12
N CYS A 26 -8.36 -47.46 -21.24
CA CYS A 26 -8.07 -48.38 -20.13
C CYS A 26 -8.90 -47.97 -18.90
N LYS A 27 -10.00 -48.68 -18.66
CA LYS A 27 -10.74 -48.57 -17.39
C LYS A 27 -9.88 -49.13 -16.26
N ARG A 28 -9.72 -48.38 -15.17
CA ARG A 28 -9.50 -48.97 -13.85
C ARG A 28 -10.61 -48.53 -12.92
N GLU A 29 -11.25 -49.52 -12.32
CA GLU A 29 -12.33 -49.35 -11.36
C GLU A 29 -11.77 -48.78 -10.06
N PHE A 30 -12.50 -47.87 -9.44
CA PHE A 30 -12.35 -47.56 -8.02
C PHE A 30 -13.64 -47.92 -7.30
N SER A 31 -13.61 -49.07 -6.62
CA SER A 31 -14.70 -49.52 -5.76
C SER A 31 -14.77 -48.68 -4.49
N SER A 32 -15.97 -48.56 -3.93
CA SER A 32 -16.25 -47.85 -2.69
C SER A 32 -15.63 -48.52 -1.47
N ALA A 33 -15.02 -47.71 -0.59
CA ALA A 33 -14.85 -48.06 0.82
C ALA A 33 -15.08 -46.82 1.68
N ILE A 34 -16.23 -46.77 2.36
CA ILE A 34 -16.55 -45.74 3.35
C ILE A 34 -15.80 -46.09 4.64
N ASN A 35 -15.01 -45.16 5.18
CA ASN A 35 -14.58 -45.21 6.58
C ASN A 35 -14.64 -43.82 7.19
N ARG A 36 -15.54 -43.65 8.17
CA ARG A 36 -15.67 -42.45 9.01
C ARG A 36 -14.87 -42.65 10.29
N ALA A 37 -14.10 -41.65 10.71
CA ALA A 37 -13.59 -41.50 12.07
C ALA A 37 -13.90 -40.06 12.57
N PRO A 38 -14.14 -39.84 13.88
CA PRO A 38 -15.07 -38.78 14.29
C PRO A 38 -14.40 -37.49 14.79
N SER A 39 -15.07 -36.36 14.51
CA SER A 39 -14.80 -35.05 15.08
C SER A 39 -15.17 -34.97 16.57
N ARG A 40 -14.24 -34.55 17.43
CA ARG A 40 -14.55 -34.22 18.84
C ARG A 40 -15.17 -32.82 18.93
N LEU A 41 -16.46 -32.78 19.22
CA LEU A 41 -17.20 -31.57 19.60
C LEU A 41 -17.50 -31.65 21.10
N LEU A 42 -16.79 -30.86 21.93
CA LEU A 42 -17.20 -30.68 23.32
C LEU A 42 -18.35 -29.66 23.38
N ARG A 43 -19.55 -30.15 23.70
CA ARG A 43 -20.63 -29.32 24.23
C ARG A 43 -20.58 -29.42 25.75
N PHE A 44 -20.41 -28.30 26.44
CA PHE A 44 -20.72 -28.23 27.87
C PHE A 44 -22.24 -28.16 28.05
N ALA A 45 -22.81 -29.15 28.72
CA ALA A 45 -24.21 -29.14 29.13
C ALA A 45 -24.30 -28.68 30.59
N ALA A 46 -25.16 -27.69 30.86
CA ALA A 46 -25.52 -27.31 32.21
C ALA A 46 -26.43 -28.39 32.83
N LEU A 47 -26.22 -28.68 34.12
CA LEU A 47 -27.09 -29.57 34.88
C LEU A 47 -27.17 -29.06 36.33
N ALA A 48 -28.38 -28.79 36.80
CA ALA A 48 -28.64 -28.17 38.09
C ALA A 48 -29.57 -29.05 38.95
N ALA A 49 -29.04 -29.53 40.08
CA ALA A 49 -29.72 -30.04 41.29
C ALA A 49 -28.62 -30.59 42.22
N GLY A 50 -28.62 -30.44 43.55
CA GLY A 50 -29.46 -29.62 44.44
C GLY A 50 -29.10 -29.89 45.91
N ALA A 51 -29.05 -28.83 46.74
CA ALA A 51 -29.04 -28.77 48.22
C ALA A 51 -28.15 -29.73 49.07
N GLY A 52 -27.31 -29.17 49.97
CA GLY A 52 -26.55 -29.96 50.95
C GLY A 52 -25.60 -29.18 51.88
N ILE A 53 -26.16 -28.34 52.74
CA ILE A 53 -25.55 -27.58 53.86
C ILE A 53 -24.14 -28.00 54.32
N ALA A 54 -23.16 -27.10 54.16
CA ALA A 54 -21.96 -26.99 55.00
C ALA A 54 -21.55 -25.51 55.09
N GLY A 55 -22.10 -24.80 56.07
CA GLY A 55 -21.86 -23.36 56.24
C GLY A 55 -20.56 -23.06 57.01
N GLY A 56 -19.80 -22.08 56.53
CA GLY A 56 -18.84 -21.35 57.36
C GLY A 56 -17.37 -21.80 57.30
N LEU A 57 -16.72 -21.78 56.13
CA LEU A 57 -15.28 -21.48 56.04
C LEU A 57 -14.77 -21.02 54.64
N THR A 58 -15.56 -20.26 53.87
CA THR A 58 -15.22 -19.86 52.48
C THR A 58 -15.50 -18.38 52.18
N LEU A 59 -15.19 -17.49 53.14
CA LEU A 59 -15.27 -16.04 53.00
C LEU A 59 -13.93 -15.37 53.37
N ALA A 60 -12.82 -15.93 52.87
CA ALA A 60 -11.46 -15.41 53.08
C ALA A 60 -10.45 -15.76 51.96
N MET A 61 -10.89 -16.32 50.81
CA MET A 61 -10.00 -16.70 49.70
C MET A 61 -10.56 -16.36 48.30
N GLN A 62 -11.46 -15.37 48.20
CA GLN A 62 -12.02 -14.91 46.92
C GLN A 62 -11.53 -13.51 46.49
N ASP A 63 -10.72 -12.84 47.33
CA ASP A 63 -10.28 -11.44 47.18
C ASP A 63 -8.76 -11.28 46.96
N GLN A 64 -8.06 -12.37 46.60
CA GLN A 64 -6.61 -12.38 46.32
C GLN A 64 -6.23 -12.95 44.95
N LEU A 65 -7.18 -13.05 44.02
CA LEU A 65 -6.85 -12.95 42.60
C LEU A 65 -6.86 -11.48 42.22
N SER A 66 -5.81 -10.77 42.65
CA SER A 66 -5.47 -9.46 42.10
C SER A 66 -5.47 -9.57 40.58
N ALA A 67 -6.33 -8.80 39.92
CA ALA A 67 -6.24 -8.65 38.49
C ALA A 67 -4.89 -7.98 38.18
N GLU A 68 -3.89 -8.76 37.80
CA GLU A 68 -2.71 -8.23 37.11
C GLU A 68 -3.25 -7.46 35.92
N ALA A 69 -3.09 -6.14 35.96
CA ALA A 69 -3.58 -5.28 34.91
C ALA A 69 -2.92 -5.72 33.60
N ALA A 70 -3.73 -6.21 32.66
CA ALA A 70 -3.25 -6.68 31.36
C ALA A 70 -2.26 -5.65 30.79
N PRO A 71 -1.07 -6.09 30.32
CA PRO A 71 0.01 -5.17 29.97
C PRO A 71 -0.50 -4.16 28.96
N ARG A 72 -0.49 -2.88 29.36
CA ARG A 72 -0.96 -1.78 28.51
C ARG A 72 -0.04 -1.69 27.30
N LEU A 73 -0.57 -1.97 26.12
CA LEU A 73 0.14 -1.78 24.87
C LEU A 73 0.49 -0.28 24.73
N PRO A 74 1.70 0.06 24.25
CA PRO A 74 2.09 1.45 24.04
C PRO A 74 1.23 2.09 22.95
N SER A 75 0.98 3.39 23.09
CA SER A 75 0.12 4.18 22.18
C SER A 75 0.89 5.13 21.25
N SER A 76 2.22 5.17 21.35
CA SER A 76 3.13 5.93 20.50
C SER A 76 4.39 5.09 20.25
N PRO A 77 5.05 5.21 19.07
CA PRO A 77 6.38 4.66 18.85
C PRO A 77 7.37 5.16 19.90
N ASP A 78 8.27 4.27 20.34
CA ASP A 78 9.41 4.61 21.17
C ASP A 78 10.65 4.88 20.30
N LEU A 79 11.27 6.04 20.50
CA LEU A 79 12.52 6.44 19.82
C LEU A 79 13.76 6.35 20.73
N SER A 80 13.63 5.87 21.98
CA SER A 80 14.73 5.83 22.96
C SER A 80 15.99 5.11 22.48
N ASN A 81 15.83 4.14 21.58
CA ASN A 81 16.91 3.34 20.98
C ASN A 81 17.21 3.73 19.51
N VAL A 82 16.66 4.85 19.02
CA VAL A 82 16.87 5.34 17.65
C VAL A 82 17.90 6.46 17.66
N LYS A 83 19.00 6.25 16.92
CA LYS A 83 20.06 7.23 16.72
C LYS A 83 19.63 8.30 15.70
N LEU A 84 18.87 9.29 16.15
CA LEU A 84 18.34 10.36 15.31
C LEU A 84 19.45 11.25 14.71
N GLU A 85 20.60 11.34 15.38
CA GLU A 85 21.79 12.05 14.91
C GLU A 85 22.34 11.52 13.58
N LEU A 86 22.07 10.26 13.23
CA LEU A 86 22.51 9.67 11.97
C LEU A 86 21.77 10.22 10.74
N ILE A 87 20.56 10.78 10.91
CA ILE A 87 19.76 11.26 9.77
C ILE A 87 20.55 12.29 8.96
N GLU A 88 21.19 13.25 9.63
CA GLU A 88 21.98 14.32 9.01
C GLU A 88 23.48 13.98 8.86
N ASP A 89 23.95 12.84 9.38
CA ASP A 89 25.33 12.41 9.22
C ASP A 89 25.58 11.82 7.83
N SER A 90 26.07 12.65 6.90
CA SER A 90 26.46 12.22 5.54
C SER A 90 27.56 11.15 5.48
N SER A 91 28.31 10.92 6.57
CA SER A 91 29.29 9.83 6.65
C SER A 91 28.68 8.47 7.03
N ALA A 92 27.47 8.47 7.61
CA ALA A 92 26.78 7.25 8.00
C ALA A 92 26.18 6.50 6.80
N PRO A 93 26.16 5.15 6.80
CA PRO A 93 25.55 4.38 5.72
C PRO A 93 24.06 4.70 5.54
N MET A 94 23.62 5.00 4.32
CA MET A 94 22.26 5.47 4.03
C MET A 94 21.14 4.57 4.58
N ARG A 95 21.36 3.25 4.64
CA ARG A 95 20.47 2.28 5.32
C ARG A 95 20.14 2.66 6.77
N GLU A 96 21.12 3.15 7.54
CA GLU A 96 20.95 3.51 8.96
C GLU A 96 20.26 4.87 9.08
N ARG A 97 20.64 5.82 8.21
CA ARG A 97 20.03 7.17 8.13
C ARG A 97 18.54 7.10 7.78
N MET A 98 18.20 6.35 6.73
CA MET A 98 16.81 6.13 6.34
C MET A 98 16.05 5.33 7.40
N ALA A 99 16.66 4.34 8.06
CA ALA A 99 16.01 3.59 9.14
C ALA A 99 15.69 4.46 10.38
N ALA A 100 16.57 5.40 10.73
CA ALA A 100 16.31 6.40 11.77
C ALA A 100 15.19 7.37 11.34
N PHE A 101 15.28 7.89 10.11
CA PHE A 101 14.30 8.81 9.54
C PHE A 101 12.87 8.23 9.49
N VAL A 102 12.68 7.02 8.96
CA VAL A 102 11.32 6.44 8.88
C VAL A 102 10.71 6.15 10.26
N LYS A 103 11.53 5.85 11.28
CA LYS A 103 11.07 5.67 12.67
C LYS A 103 10.67 7.01 13.29
N LEU A 104 11.44 8.08 13.07
CA LEU A 104 11.08 9.44 13.48
C LEU A 104 9.76 9.87 12.84
N LEU A 105 9.67 9.75 11.51
CA LEU A 105 8.48 10.12 10.74
C LEU A 105 7.24 9.33 11.15
N GLN A 106 7.38 8.03 11.47
CA GLN A 106 6.29 7.24 12.03
C GLN A 106 5.76 7.83 13.34
N LYS A 107 6.65 8.27 14.24
CA LYS A 107 6.23 8.92 15.49
C LYS A 107 5.50 10.23 15.22
N GLU A 108 6.07 11.11 14.40
CA GLU A 108 5.46 12.40 14.06
C GLU A 108 4.04 12.24 13.48
N ILE A 109 3.87 11.29 12.54
CA ILE A 109 2.57 11.02 11.92
C ILE A 109 1.59 10.38 12.92
N VAL A 110 2.04 9.39 13.71
CA VAL A 110 1.16 8.75 14.71
C VAL A 110 0.71 9.73 15.77
N ASP A 111 1.60 10.57 16.29
CA ASP A 111 1.25 11.60 17.29
C ASP A 111 0.26 12.63 16.72
N ALA A 112 0.47 13.08 15.46
CA ALA A 112 -0.42 14.04 14.81
C ALA A 112 -1.82 13.47 14.54
N LEU A 113 -1.91 12.21 14.08
CA LEU A 113 -3.20 11.53 13.89
C LEU A 113 -3.87 11.20 15.23
N GLN A 114 -3.10 10.77 16.24
CA GLN A 114 -3.61 10.49 17.58
C GLN A 114 -4.21 11.74 18.23
N LYS A 115 -3.64 12.93 17.97
CA LYS A 115 -4.21 14.20 18.39
C LYS A 115 -5.55 14.47 17.72
N GLU A 116 -5.65 14.33 16.39
CA GLU A 116 -6.93 14.57 15.68
C GLU A 116 -8.05 13.64 16.17
N GLU A 117 -7.73 12.39 16.52
CA GLU A 117 -8.65 11.43 17.16
C GLU A 117 -9.04 11.86 18.59
N GLN A 118 -8.09 12.34 19.40
CA GLN A 118 -8.32 12.81 20.77
C GLN A 118 -9.16 14.09 20.85
N ASP A 119 -8.97 15.00 19.89
CA ASP A 119 -9.83 16.18 19.68
C ASP A 119 -11.27 15.79 19.32
N GLY A 120 -11.50 14.52 18.93
CA GLY A 120 -12.80 13.93 18.70
C GLY A 120 -13.46 14.34 17.38
N SER A 121 -14.73 13.96 17.25
CA SER A 121 -15.65 14.41 16.21
C SER A 121 -16.97 14.82 16.86
N ASN A 122 -17.46 16.00 16.49
CA ASN A 122 -18.77 16.52 16.85
C ASN A 122 -19.75 16.41 15.65
N ALA A 123 -19.45 15.55 14.67
CA ALA A 123 -20.28 15.39 13.48
C ALA A 123 -21.66 14.82 13.84
N VAL A 124 -22.71 15.34 13.22
CA VAL A 124 -24.06 14.78 13.33
C VAL A 124 -24.25 13.76 12.21
N TYR A 125 -24.62 12.53 12.57
CA TYR A 125 -25.02 11.49 11.63
C TYR A 125 -26.55 11.39 11.57
N THR A 126 -27.13 11.31 10.37
CA THR A 126 -28.58 11.13 10.15
C THR A 126 -28.88 9.83 9.42
N ASP A 127 -29.72 8.98 10.02
CA ASP A 127 -30.12 7.69 9.44
C ASP A 127 -31.17 7.81 8.31
N LYS A 128 -31.48 6.69 7.64
CA LYS A 128 -32.48 6.65 6.55
C LYS A 128 -33.91 7.00 6.98
N ASN A 129 -34.20 7.05 8.28
CA ASN A 129 -35.50 7.45 8.82
C ASN A 129 -35.53 8.94 9.21
N GLY A 130 -34.45 9.68 8.99
CA GLY A 130 -34.29 11.08 9.39
C GLY A 130 -33.94 11.25 10.88
N LYS A 131 -33.55 10.19 11.60
CA LYS A 131 -33.10 10.30 12.99
C LYS A 131 -31.64 10.76 13.01
N SER A 132 -31.41 11.98 13.49
CA SER A 132 -30.07 12.50 13.75
C SER A 132 -29.55 12.10 15.14
N VAL A 133 -28.28 11.74 15.22
CA VAL A 133 -27.52 11.45 16.45
C VAL A 133 -26.10 12.02 16.34
N ASP A 134 -25.39 12.12 17.46
CA ASP A 134 -23.95 12.37 17.44
C ASP A 134 -23.23 11.15 16.82
N ALA A 135 -22.39 11.37 15.80
CA ALA A 135 -21.62 10.31 15.14
C ALA A 135 -20.66 9.56 16.10
N ALA A 136 -20.25 10.22 17.18
CA ALA A 136 -19.43 9.69 18.25
C ALA A 136 -20.26 9.20 19.47
N GLU A 137 -21.60 9.24 19.43
CA GLU A 137 -22.47 8.94 20.58
C GLU A 137 -22.07 7.63 21.29
N GLY A 138 -21.79 7.74 22.59
CA GLY A 138 -21.41 6.61 23.45
C GLY A 138 -19.98 6.06 23.24
N ARG A 139 -19.19 6.61 22.32
CA ARG A 139 -17.81 6.16 22.03
C ARG A 139 -16.77 7.07 22.67
N LYS A 140 -15.59 6.50 22.93
CA LYS A 140 -14.40 7.25 23.33
C LYS A 140 -13.41 7.28 22.16
N PRO A 141 -12.56 8.32 22.05
CA PRO A 141 -11.43 8.31 21.14
C PRO A 141 -10.60 7.02 21.26
N ALA A 142 -10.29 6.40 20.13
CA ALA A 142 -9.42 5.25 20.07
C ALA A 142 -7.96 5.67 20.32
N SER A 143 -7.12 4.69 20.63
CA SER A 143 -5.67 4.87 20.69
C SER A 143 -5.00 3.95 19.67
N PHE A 144 -3.88 4.41 19.09
CA PHE A 144 -3.04 3.51 18.31
C PHE A 144 -2.55 2.35 19.19
N ILE A 145 -2.61 1.14 18.65
CA ILE A 145 -1.92 -0.03 19.18
C ILE A 145 -0.55 -0.04 18.52
N VAL A 146 0.52 0.05 19.33
CA VAL A 146 1.90 0.00 18.84
C VAL A 146 2.55 -1.33 19.21
N GLU A 147 3.03 -2.04 18.21
CA GLU A 147 3.64 -3.37 18.35
C GLU A 147 4.97 -3.43 17.58
N ALA A 148 6.07 -3.58 18.32
CA ALA A 148 7.37 -3.89 17.76
C ALA A 148 7.52 -5.41 17.56
N TRP A 149 8.03 -5.81 16.39
CA TRP A 149 8.21 -7.22 16.02
C TRP A 149 9.57 -7.46 15.35
N LYS A 150 10.02 -8.72 15.37
CA LYS A 150 11.28 -9.18 14.76
C LYS A 150 11.06 -10.44 13.94
N ARG A 151 11.85 -10.64 12.88
CA ARG A 151 11.82 -11.85 12.03
C ARG A 151 13.02 -12.74 12.30
N GLU A 152 12.79 -14.04 12.39
CA GLU A 152 13.85 -15.06 12.49
C GLU A 152 14.85 -14.99 11.32
N GLN A 153 14.36 -14.62 10.13
CA GLN A 153 15.12 -14.50 8.89
C GLN A 153 15.99 -13.22 8.81
N GLY A 154 15.90 -12.34 9.80
CA GLY A 154 16.51 -11.00 9.79
C GLY A 154 15.47 -9.88 9.62
N GLY A 155 15.73 -8.77 10.31
CA GLY A 155 14.90 -7.58 10.31
C GLY A 155 13.89 -7.46 11.45
N GLU A 156 13.37 -6.24 11.56
CA GLU A 156 12.41 -5.79 12.57
C GLU A 156 11.38 -4.83 11.96
N GLY A 157 10.36 -4.49 12.74
CA GLY A 157 9.40 -3.46 12.37
C GLY A 157 8.58 -2.99 13.54
N ILE A 158 7.85 -1.90 13.33
CA ILE A 158 6.91 -1.32 14.29
C ILE A 158 5.61 -1.14 13.53
N SER A 159 4.56 -1.81 13.99
CA SER A 159 3.21 -1.62 13.47
C SER A 159 2.41 -0.75 14.42
N CYS A 160 1.90 0.38 13.93
CA CYS A 160 0.99 1.25 14.64
C CYS A 160 -0.37 1.17 13.96
N VAL A 161 -1.40 0.67 14.64
CA VAL A 161 -2.74 0.46 14.06
C VAL A 161 -3.80 1.11 14.94
N ILE A 162 -4.72 1.84 14.31
CA ILE A 162 -5.93 2.38 14.94
C ILE A 162 -7.16 1.78 14.27
N GLN A 163 -8.20 1.45 15.04
CA GLN A 163 -9.46 0.91 14.53
C GLN A 163 -10.62 1.34 15.43
N ASP A 164 -11.82 1.43 14.85
CA ASP A 164 -13.08 1.73 15.52
C ASP A 164 -13.12 3.09 16.25
N GLY A 165 -12.27 4.03 15.80
CA GLY A 165 -12.17 5.39 16.33
C GLY A 165 -13.37 6.29 16.01
N VAL A 166 -13.38 7.46 16.64
CA VAL A 166 -14.40 8.49 16.44
C VAL A 166 -14.09 9.36 15.22
N VAL A 167 -12.81 9.56 14.88
CA VAL A 167 -12.36 10.24 13.65
C VAL A 167 -11.85 9.25 12.62
N PHE A 168 -11.01 8.30 13.02
CA PHE A 168 -10.45 7.28 12.12
C PHE A 168 -11.13 5.92 12.32
N GLU A 169 -11.86 5.45 11.30
CA GLU A 169 -12.52 4.14 11.38
C GLU A 169 -11.48 3.01 11.36
N LYS A 170 -10.45 3.15 10.52
CA LYS A 170 -9.30 2.26 10.50
C LYS A 170 -8.10 2.99 9.92
N GLY A 171 -6.91 2.70 10.42
CA GLY A 171 -5.69 3.13 9.79
C GLY A 171 -4.46 2.47 10.40
N GLY A 172 -3.33 2.60 9.73
CA GLY A 172 -2.07 2.19 10.30
C GLY A 172 -0.89 2.88 9.65
N VAL A 173 0.19 2.95 10.42
CA VAL A 173 1.46 3.58 10.06
C VAL A 173 2.54 2.56 10.41
N ASN A 174 2.99 1.80 9.42
CA ASN A 174 3.90 0.67 9.59
C ASN A 174 5.32 1.05 9.15
N VAL A 175 6.30 0.75 9.99
CA VAL A 175 7.73 0.78 9.64
C VAL A 175 8.26 -0.64 9.58
N SER A 176 9.13 -0.91 8.62
CA SER A 176 9.87 -2.17 8.50
C SER A 176 11.32 -1.90 8.14
N VAL A 177 12.24 -2.62 8.77
CA VAL A 177 13.69 -2.59 8.53
C VAL A 177 14.13 -4.04 8.35
N VAL A 178 14.19 -4.50 7.10
CA VAL A 178 14.41 -5.91 6.73
C VAL A 178 15.78 -6.07 6.08
N HIS A 179 16.48 -7.15 6.43
CA HIS A 179 17.76 -7.51 5.81
C HIS A 179 17.86 -9.02 5.67
N GLY A 180 18.69 -9.49 4.73
CA GLY A 180 18.87 -10.92 4.50
C GLY A 180 19.72 -11.20 3.25
N GLN A 181 19.46 -12.34 2.60
CA GLN A 181 20.13 -12.75 1.36
C GLN A 181 19.09 -12.87 0.24
N LEU A 182 19.36 -12.25 -0.92
CA LEU A 182 18.55 -12.39 -2.13
C LEU A 182 19.17 -13.43 -3.07
N PRO A 183 18.43 -14.48 -3.46
CA PRO A 183 18.89 -15.44 -4.45
C PRO A 183 18.80 -14.86 -5.89
N PRO A 184 19.52 -15.43 -6.86
CA PRO A 184 19.55 -14.95 -8.25
C PRO A 184 18.17 -14.89 -8.91
N SER A 185 17.25 -15.80 -8.55
CA SER A 185 15.87 -15.83 -9.04
C SER A 185 15.10 -14.57 -8.65
N ALA A 186 15.24 -14.13 -7.41
CA ALA A 186 14.63 -12.89 -6.93
C ALA A 186 15.29 -11.66 -7.57
N ILE A 187 16.63 -11.66 -7.72
CA ILE A 187 17.36 -10.57 -8.41
C ILE A 187 16.89 -10.42 -9.88
N ARG A 188 16.64 -11.53 -10.59
CA ARG A 188 16.07 -11.50 -11.94
C ARG A 188 14.65 -10.93 -11.97
N GLN A 189 13.79 -11.39 -11.07
CA GLN A 189 12.42 -10.87 -10.97
C GLN A 189 12.43 -9.36 -10.70
N MET A 190 13.28 -8.92 -9.76
CA MET A 190 13.51 -7.51 -9.46
C MET A 190 14.02 -6.74 -10.69
N SER A 191 14.96 -7.28 -11.46
CA SER A 191 15.48 -6.60 -12.68
C SER A 191 14.46 -6.44 -13.81
N ALA A 192 13.30 -7.10 -13.75
CA ALA A 192 12.21 -6.90 -14.71
C ALA A 192 11.41 -5.61 -14.43
N ASP A 193 11.31 -5.22 -13.14
CA ASP A 193 10.74 -3.94 -12.71
C ASP A 193 11.82 -2.85 -12.57
N HIS A 194 13.11 -3.23 -12.39
CA HIS A 194 14.22 -2.34 -12.08
C HIS A 194 15.28 -2.27 -13.19
N GLY A 195 15.20 -1.23 -14.03
CA GLY A 195 16.13 -0.99 -15.14
C GLY A 195 17.60 -0.90 -14.69
N GLU A 196 18.54 -1.36 -15.52
CA GLU A 196 19.99 -1.42 -15.23
C GLU A 196 20.39 -2.18 -13.94
N LEU A 197 19.49 -2.88 -13.23
CA LEU A 197 19.81 -3.47 -11.92
C LEU A 197 20.99 -4.45 -11.99
N ILE A 198 21.03 -5.30 -13.02
CA ILE A 198 22.13 -6.27 -13.22
C ILE A 198 23.46 -5.55 -13.50
N GLU A 199 23.43 -4.43 -14.23
CA GLU A 199 24.60 -3.63 -14.58
C GLU A 199 25.13 -2.87 -13.36
N ARG A 200 24.23 -2.25 -12.58
CA ARG A 200 24.53 -1.60 -11.29
C ARG A 200 25.16 -2.58 -10.30
N VAL A 201 24.55 -3.76 -10.14
CA VAL A 201 25.07 -4.85 -9.29
C VAL A 201 26.44 -5.34 -9.74
N GLY A 202 26.67 -5.42 -11.07
CA GLY A 202 27.97 -5.74 -11.65
C GLY A 202 28.48 -7.17 -11.42
N TYR A 203 27.62 -8.09 -10.99
CA TYR A 203 27.95 -9.51 -10.78
C TYR A 203 27.22 -10.40 -11.79
N VAL A 204 27.90 -11.45 -12.25
CA VAL A 204 27.22 -12.60 -12.86
C VAL A 204 26.58 -13.41 -11.74
N THR A 205 25.26 -13.38 -11.62
CA THR A 205 24.50 -14.10 -10.56
C THR A 205 23.97 -15.46 -11.01
N GLU A 206 24.12 -15.81 -12.29
CA GLU A 206 23.43 -16.94 -12.92
C GLU A 206 24.36 -17.85 -13.74
N GLY A 207 23.98 -19.13 -13.85
CA GLY A 207 24.65 -20.11 -14.71
C GLY A 207 25.99 -20.64 -14.17
N PRO A 208 26.75 -21.37 -15.00
CA PRO A 208 28.02 -21.98 -14.59
C PRO A 208 29.06 -20.96 -14.12
N ASN A 209 29.04 -19.76 -14.71
CA ASN A 209 29.99 -18.68 -14.44
C ASN A 209 29.51 -17.70 -13.35
N ALA A 210 28.49 -18.07 -12.56
CA ALA A 210 28.02 -17.24 -11.45
C ALA A 210 29.15 -16.96 -10.45
N GLN A 211 29.38 -15.69 -10.14
CA GLN A 211 30.41 -15.19 -9.23
C GLN A 211 29.95 -15.20 -7.77
N VAL A 212 28.65 -15.22 -7.53
CA VAL A 212 28.00 -15.15 -6.22
C VAL A 212 26.77 -16.06 -6.19
N ASP A 213 26.51 -16.73 -5.07
CA ASP A 213 25.29 -17.56 -4.89
C ASP A 213 24.08 -16.73 -4.38
N SER A 214 24.33 -15.58 -3.74
CA SER A 214 23.33 -14.62 -3.29
C SER A 214 23.96 -13.23 -3.11
N LEU A 215 23.12 -12.20 -2.97
CA LEU A 215 23.56 -10.88 -2.54
C LEU A 215 22.93 -10.52 -1.18
N PRO A 216 23.70 -9.97 -0.23
CA PRO A 216 23.13 -9.31 0.93
C PRO A 216 22.16 -8.22 0.48
N PHE A 217 21.00 -8.12 1.12
CA PHE A 217 20.05 -7.04 0.87
C PHE A 217 19.62 -6.36 2.16
N PHE A 218 19.22 -5.10 2.02
CA PHE A 218 18.57 -4.32 3.04
C PHE A 218 17.41 -3.54 2.40
N ALA A 219 16.28 -3.50 3.08
CA ALA A 219 15.08 -2.75 2.70
C ALA A 219 14.49 -2.10 3.94
N THR A 220 14.34 -0.78 3.92
CA THR A 220 13.64 -0.04 4.98
C THR A 220 12.56 0.84 4.39
N GLY A 221 11.48 1.07 5.13
CA GLY A 221 10.46 2.00 4.71
C GLY A 221 9.37 2.23 5.74
N ILE A 222 8.64 3.32 5.51
CA ILE A 222 7.34 3.61 6.12
C ILE A 222 6.24 3.36 5.08
N SER A 223 5.13 2.77 5.51
CA SER A 223 3.91 2.65 4.71
C SER A 223 2.70 2.89 5.60
N LEU A 224 1.78 3.72 5.14
CA LEU A 224 0.54 4.02 5.86
C LEU A 224 -0.67 4.01 4.94
N VAL A 225 -1.82 3.70 5.52
CA VAL A 225 -3.15 3.95 4.96
C VAL A 225 -4.04 4.41 6.09
N ILE A 226 -4.77 5.52 5.89
CA ILE A 226 -5.72 6.06 6.85
C ILE A 226 -7.09 6.18 6.20
N HIS A 227 -8.10 5.59 6.82
CA HIS A 227 -9.51 5.71 6.44
C HIS A 227 -10.28 6.48 7.52
N PRO A 228 -10.54 7.78 7.32
CA PRO A 228 -11.46 8.53 8.16
C PRO A 228 -12.86 7.91 8.16
N LYS A 229 -13.54 8.05 9.28
CA LYS A 229 -14.93 7.62 9.48
C LYS A 229 -15.92 8.55 8.77
N ASN A 230 -15.71 9.86 8.85
CA ASN A 230 -16.54 10.84 8.16
C ASN A 230 -16.37 10.72 6.63
N PRO A 231 -17.44 10.55 5.83
CA PRO A 231 -17.37 10.45 4.36
C PRO A 231 -16.66 11.63 3.67
N PHE A 232 -16.70 12.81 4.26
CA PHE A 232 -16.10 14.03 3.70
C PHE A 232 -14.60 14.15 3.96
N ALA A 233 -14.06 13.39 4.92
CA ALA A 233 -12.62 13.31 5.15
C ALA A 233 -11.99 12.24 4.23
N PRO A 234 -11.01 12.61 3.37
CA PRO A 234 -10.46 11.70 2.36
C PRO A 234 -9.67 10.55 2.97
N THR A 235 -9.67 9.37 2.34
CA THR A 235 -8.66 8.34 2.60
C THR A 235 -7.30 8.83 2.08
N SER A 236 -6.21 8.51 2.77
CA SER A 236 -4.85 8.83 2.31
C SER A 236 -3.92 7.63 2.45
N HIS A 237 -2.95 7.55 1.55
CA HIS A 237 -1.89 6.55 1.53
C HIS A 237 -0.54 7.25 1.33
N LEU A 238 0.50 6.73 1.99
CA LEU A 238 1.88 7.11 1.77
C LEU A 238 2.77 5.87 1.89
N ASN A 239 3.83 5.84 1.07
CA ASN A 239 4.93 4.88 1.17
C ASN A 239 6.24 5.62 0.88
N TYR A 240 7.26 5.49 1.71
CA TYR A 240 8.62 5.92 1.37
C TYR A 240 9.61 4.84 1.82
N ARG A 241 10.45 4.37 0.89
CA ARG A 241 11.34 3.23 1.07
C ARG A 241 12.71 3.46 0.45
N TYR A 242 13.71 2.80 1.03
CA TYR A 242 15.06 2.65 0.49
C TYR A 242 15.39 1.16 0.39
N PHE A 243 16.01 0.78 -0.71
CA PHE A 243 16.51 -0.57 -0.94
C PHE A 243 18.00 -0.51 -1.29
N GLU A 244 18.80 -1.43 -0.75
CA GLU A 244 20.17 -1.66 -1.19
C GLU A 244 20.54 -3.16 -1.29
N LEU A 245 21.39 -3.46 -2.26
CA LEU A 245 22.13 -4.72 -2.41
C LEU A 245 23.57 -4.49 -2.00
N GLY A 246 24.07 -5.23 -1.02
CA GLY A 246 25.46 -5.19 -0.61
C GLY A 246 26.36 -6.04 -1.51
N HIS A 247 27.67 -5.75 -1.49
CA HIS A 247 28.67 -6.70 -1.97
C HIS A 247 28.80 -7.84 -0.93
N PRO A 248 28.83 -9.14 -1.32
CA PRO A 248 29.08 -10.23 -0.36
C PRO A 248 30.55 -10.26 0.07
N GLU A 249 30.86 -10.76 1.27
CA GLU A 249 32.25 -10.84 1.77
C GLU A 249 33.15 -11.75 0.93
N LYS A 250 32.57 -12.79 0.34
CA LYS A 250 33.26 -13.81 -0.44
C LYS A 250 32.57 -14.01 -1.78
N LEU A 251 33.36 -14.40 -2.77
CA LEU A 251 32.86 -14.92 -4.03
C LEU A 251 32.47 -16.40 -3.88
N ARG A 252 31.78 -16.94 -4.88
CA ARG A 252 31.29 -18.33 -4.95
C ARG A 252 32.40 -19.39 -4.85
N ASP A 253 33.61 -19.06 -5.29
CA ASP A 253 34.80 -19.91 -5.15
C ASP A 253 35.41 -19.90 -3.73
N GLY A 254 34.82 -19.13 -2.81
CA GLY A 254 35.27 -18.96 -1.43
C GLY A 254 36.36 -17.90 -1.25
N SER A 255 36.84 -17.27 -2.34
CA SER A 255 37.85 -16.21 -2.27
C SER A 255 37.27 -14.90 -1.67
N PRO A 256 38.11 -14.05 -1.02
CA PRO A 256 37.68 -12.73 -0.58
C PRO A 256 37.23 -11.87 -1.77
N ASN A 257 36.08 -11.20 -1.63
CA ASN A 257 35.57 -10.34 -2.70
C ASN A 257 36.29 -8.97 -2.70
N PRO A 258 37.03 -8.60 -3.76
CA PRO A 258 37.76 -7.33 -3.81
C PRO A 258 36.86 -6.09 -3.88
N ARG A 259 35.54 -6.28 -4.08
CA ARG A 259 34.53 -5.21 -4.03
C ARG A 259 33.81 -5.12 -2.68
N TYR A 260 34.15 -5.95 -1.70
CA TYR A 260 33.47 -5.91 -0.40
C TYR A 260 33.74 -4.58 0.33
N ASN A 261 32.67 -3.82 0.54
CA ASN A 261 32.66 -2.63 1.38
C ASN A 261 31.36 -2.65 2.20
N PRO A 262 31.41 -2.74 3.53
CA PRO A 262 30.19 -2.79 4.35
C PRO A 262 29.40 -1.47 4.31
N ASN A 263 30.02 -0.35 3.92
CA ASN A 263 29.39 0.97 3.92
C ASN A 263 28.93 1.44 2.53
N GLU A 264 29.25 0.70 1.47
CA GLU A 264 28.90 1.05 0.09
C GLU A 264 28.14 -0.11 -0.58
N PRO A 265 26.88 0.09 -0.98
CA PRO A 265 26.11 -0.95 -1.67
C PRO A 265 26.51 -1.06 -3.15
N ALA A 266 26.36 -2.28 -3.68
CA ALA A 266 26.52 -2.58 -5.11
C ALA A 266 25.44 -1.87 -5.95
N ALA A 267 24.19 -1.91 -5.49
CA ALA A 267 23.08 -1.18 -6.11
C ALA A 267 22.11 -0.70 -5.03
N TRP A 268 21.43 0.42 -5.28
CA TRP A 268 20.47 1.00 -4.36
C TRP A 268 19.46 1.89 -5.11
N TRP A 269 18.30 2.11 -4.51
CA TRP A 269 17.31 3.08 -4.98
C TRP A 269 16.36 3.50 -3.87
N PHE A 270 15.75 4.67 -4.06
CA PHE A 270 14.56 5.10 -3.34
C PHE A 270 13.30 4.81 -4.16
N GLY A 271 12.19 4.61 -3.46
CA GLY A 271 10.87 4.52 -4.07
C GLY A 271 9.81 5.03 -3.09
N GLY A 272 8.64 5.39 -3.58
CA GLY A 272 7.59 5.89 -2.72
C GLY A 272 6.50 6.69 -3.41
N GLY A 273 5.78 7.46 -2.61
CA GLY A 273 4.67 8.27 -3.03
C GLY A 273 3.75 8.64 -1.88
N SER A 274 2.85 9.59 -2.15
CA SER A 274 1.77 10.01 -1.28
C SER A 274 0.58 10.33 -2.18
N ASP A 275 -0.60 9.78 -1.89
CA ASP A 275 -1.81 9.96 -2.69
C ASP A 275 -3.09 10.12 -1.85
N LEU A 276 -4.05 10.83 -2.43
CA LEU A 276 -5.30 11.20 -1.80
C LEU A 276 -6.49 10.54 -2.49
N THR A 277 -7.34 9.87 -1.72
CA THR A 277 -8.56 9.19 -2.17
C THR A 277 -9.80 9.79 -1.47
N PRO A 278 -10.32 10.93 -1.97
CA PRO A 278 -11.58 11.50 -1.51
C PRO A 278 -12.79 10.66 -1.95
N MET A 279 -13.83 10.65 -1.10
CA MET A 279 -15.15 10.11 -1.47
C MET A 279 -16.00 11.20 -2.14
N TYR A 280 -15.85 12.44 -1.67
CA TYR A 280 -16.48 13.65 -2.20
C TYR A 280 -15.38 14.63 -2.61
N LEU A 281 -15.54 15.25 -3.78
CA LEU A 281 -14.56 16.20 -4.27
C LEU A 281 -14.72 17.56 -3.57
N TYR A 282 -13.69 17.95 -2.84
CA TYR A 282 -13.43 19.34 -2.46
C TYR A 282 -12.19 19.80 -3.23
N GLU A 283 -12.37 20.71 -4.20
CA GLU A 283 -11.27 21.14 -5.08
C GLU A 283 -10.16 21.82 -4.27
N GLU A 284 -10.51 22.59 -3.23
CA GLU A 284 -9.53 23.26 -2.37
C GLU A 284 -8.71 22.31 -1.50
N ASP A 285 -9.24 21.12 -1.18
CA ASP A 285 -8.53 20.10 -0.42
C ASP A 285 -7.54 19.33 -1.33
N ALA A 286 -7.94 19.04 -2.57
CA ALA A 286 -7.07 18.46 -3.58
C ALA A 286 -5.93 19.43 -3.96
N GLU A 287 -6.25 20.71 -4.18
CA GLU A 287 -5.24 21.76 -4.38
C GLU A 287 -4.27 21.88 -3.19
N HIS A 288 -4.77 21.92 -1.95
CA HIS A 288 -3.92 22.02 -0.76
C HIS A 288 -2.94 20.85 -0.65
N PHE A 289 -3.44 19.63 -0.83
CA PHE A 289 -2.61 18.42 -0.83
C PHE A 289 -1.53 18.48 -1.92
N HIS A 290 -1.94 18.72 -3.16
CA HIS A 290 -1.01 18.75 -4.30
C HIS A 290 0.00 19.89 -4.22
N LYS A 291 -0.39 21.11 -3.79
CA LYS A 291 0.53 22.24 -3.61
C LYS A 291 1.58 21.95 -2.53
N THR A 292 1.18 21.30 -1.43
CA THR A 292 2.09 20.93 -0.34
C THR A 292 3.08 19.85 -0.77
N VAL A 293 2.59 18.78 -1.44
CA VAL A 293 3.44 17.69 -1.96
C VAL A 293 4.35 18.20 -3.09
N LYS A 294 3.87 19.10 -3.95
CA LYS A 294 4.65 19.76 -5.00
C LYS A 294 5.81 20.58 -4.43
N ALA A 295 5.57 21.39 -3.40
CA ALA A 295 6.62 22.16 -2.74
C ALA A 295 7.72 21.25 -2.13
N ALA A 296 7.34 20.07 -1.64
CA ALA A 296 8.28 19.08 -1.13
C ALA A 296 9.08 18.35 -2.23
N ALA A 297 8.44 17.95 -3.33
CA ALA A 297 9.11 17.35 -4.49
C ALA A 297 10.06 18.35 -5.18
N ASP A 298 9.58 19.57 -5.44
CA ASP A 298 10.35 20.67 -6.08
C ASP A 298 11.50 21.20 -5.20
N SER A 299 11.62 20.74 -3.94
CA SER A 299 12.65 21.22 -2.99
C SER A 299 14.09 20.97 -3.45
N GLN A 300 14.30 19.97 -4.30
CA GLN A 300 15.60 19.65 -4.90
C GLN A 300 15.58 19.78 -6.43
N ASP A 301 14.48 19.44 -7.11
CA ASP A 301 14.34 19.63 -8.56
C ASP A 301 12.87 19.77 -8.99
N LYS A 302 12.58 20.79 -9.81
CA LYS A 302 11.24 21.07 -10.36
C LYS A 302 10.79 20.07 -11.43
N ALA A 303 11.66 19.19 -11.91
CA ALA A 303 11.29 18.07 -12.77
C ALA A 303 10.62 16.91 -12.01
N PHE A 304 10.80 16.83 -10.69
CA PHE A 304 10.31 15.72 -9.88
C PHE A 304 8.78 15.67 -9.79
N TYR A 305 8.12 16.75 -9.38
CA TYR A 305 6.66 16.77 -9.26
C TYR A 305 5.93 16.41 -10.58
N PRO A 306 6.19 17.04 -11.74
CA PRO A 306 5.43 16.72 -12.96
C PRO A 306 5.64 15.27 -13.43
N ALA A 307 6.84 14.70 -13.27
CA ALA A 307 7.09 13.29 -13.59
C ALA A 307 6.34 12.36 -12.63
N TRP A 308 6.49 12.56 -11.33
CA TRP A 308 5.94 11.66 -10.30
C TRP A 308 4.42 11.81 -10.12
N LYS A 309 3.84 12.98 -10.41
CA LYS A 309 2.39 13.18 -10.46
C LYS A 309 1.78 12.38 -11.61
N LYS A 310 2.35 12.49 -12.82
CA LYS A 310 1.90 11.72 -14.00
C LYS A 310 2.07 10.20 -13.79
N TRP A 311 3.11 9.78 -13.09
CA TRP A 311 3.27 8.38 -12.68
C TRP A 311 2.19 7.96 -11.67
N CYS A 312 1.83 8.82 -10.70
CA CYS A 312 0.76 8.56 -9.73
C CYS A 312 -0.59 8.27 -10.42
N ASP A 313 -0.99 9.15 -11.35
CA ASP A 313 -2.20 9.01 -12.17
C ASP A 313 -2.19 7.74 -13.06
N SER A 314 -1.00 7.25 -13.41
CA SER A 314 -0.82 6.03 -14.22
C SER A 314 -0.76 4.75 -13.35
N TYR A 315 -0.25 4.84 -12.13
CA TYR A 315 -0.05 3.71 -11.22
C TYR A 315 -1.35 3.32 -10.51
N PHE A 316 -2.13 4.30 -10.03
CA PHE A 316 -3.37 4.07 -9.28
C PHE A 316 -4.61 3.88 -10.16
N TRP A 317 -4.41 3.46 -11.42
CA TRP A 317 -5.46 3.23 -12.41
C TRP A 317 -6.13 1.87 -12.26
N ILE A 318 -7.44 1.87 -11.99
CA ILE A 318 -8.26 0.66 -11.86
C ILE A 318 -8.73 0.24 -13.26
N THR A 319 -7.86 -0.51 -13.97
CA THR A 319 -8.03 -0.84 -15.41
C THR A 319 -9.39 -1.45 -15.78
N HIS A 320 -10.06 -2.18 -14.87
CA HIS A 320 -11.36 -2.82 -15.13
C HIS A 320 -12.57 -1.92 -14.79
N ARG A 321 -12.32 -0.68 -14.36
CA ARG A 321 -13.31 0.34 -14.00
C ARG A 321 -13.17 1.63 -14.82
N ASP A 322 -12.06 1.79 -15.55
CA ASP A 322 -11.72 2.99 -16.34
C ASP A 322 -11.61 4.27 -15.49
N GLU A 323 -11.15 4.13 -14.24
CA GLU A 323 -11.03 5.23 -13.27
C GLU A 323 -9.74 5.11 -12.43
N ASN A 324 -9.29 6.24 -11.87
CA ASN A 324 -8.32 6.28 -10.78
C ASN A 324 -8.93 5.86 -9.44
N ARG A 325 -8.08 5.35 -8.55
CA ARG A 325 -8.41 5.11 -7.14
C ARG A 325 -8.85 6.39 -6.41
N GLY A 326 -8.16 7.50 -6.68
CA GLY A 326 -8.31 8.80 -6.04
C GLY A 326 -7.89 9.96 -6.95
N VAL A 327 -7.60 11.13 -6.38
CA VAL A 327 -7.23 12.35 -7.14
C VAL A 327 -5.73 12.46 -7.46
N GLY A 328 -4.95 11.44 -7.07
CA GLY A 328 -3.52 11.35 -7.33
C GLY A 328 -2.67 11.93 -6.20
N GLY A 329 -1.48 12.40 -6.56
CA GLY A 329 -0.45 12.89 -5.65
C GLY A 329 0.92 12.81 -6.32
N VAL A 330 1.86 12.08 -5.72
CA VAL A 330 3.12 11.68 -6.37
C VAL A 330 3.39 10.19 -6.18
N PHE A 331 3.99 9.55 -7.18
CA PHE A 331 4.49 8.18 -7.12
C PHE A 331 5.81 8.07 -7.87
N PHE A 332 6.75 7.31 -7.32
CA PHE A 332 8.02 6.99 -7.96
C PHE A 332 8.59 5.64 -7.50
N ASP A 333 9.39 5.06 -8.37
CA ASP A 333 10.26 3.92 -8.09
C ASP A 333 11.65 4.23 -8.67
N ASP A 334 12.63 3.41 -8.31
CA ASP A 334 13.96 3.34 -8.96
C ASP A 334 14.82 4.62 -8.91
N VAL A 335 14.46 5.58 -8.06
CA VAL A 335 15.16 6.86 -7.93
C VAL A 335 16.57 6.59 -7.40
N SER A 336 17.54 6.68 -8.30
CA SER A 336 18.93 6.26 -8.12
C SER A 336 19.85 6.94 -9.14
N LEU A 337 21.16 6.77 -8.99
CA LEU A 337 22.13 7.24 -9.99
C LEU A 337 22.23 6.27 -11.18
N PRO A 338 22.56 6.77 -12.39
CA PRO A 338 22.89 5.93 -13.54
C PRO A 338 24.00 4.91 -13.22
N SER A 339 23.95 3.72 -13.80
CA SER A 339 24.93 2.64 -13.57
C SER A 339 26.40 3.05 -13.75
N TRP A 340 26.68 4.01 -14.64
CA TRP A 340 28.02 4.51 -14.94
C TRP A 340 28.53 5.58 -13.96
N SER A 341 27.72 6.07 -13.02
CA SER A 341 28.10 7.15 -12.10
C SER A 341 27.92 6.80 -10.62
N LYS A 342 28.97 7.11 -9.84
CA LYS A 342 28.94 7.12 -8.36
C LYS A 342 28.97 8.54 -7.77
N ALA A 343 28.98 9.56 -8.62
CA ALA A 343 29.08 10.97 -8.24
C ALA A 343 27.80 11.72 -8.63
N ARG A 344 27.77 13.05 -8.42
CA ARG A 344 26.67 13.89 -8.88
C ARG A 344 26.43 13.69 -10.37
N SER A 345 25.18 13.43 -10.74
CA SER A 345 24.77 13.21 -12.13
C SER A 345 23.29 13.53 -12.32
N TYR A 346 22.92 13.84 -13.55
CA TYR A 346 21.51 13.89 -13.94
C TYR A 346 20.91 12.50 -13.82
N ILE A 347 19.73 12.38 -13.22
CA ILE A 347 19.07 11.08 -13.01
C ILE A 347 17.97 10.87 -14.05
N PRO A 348 17.79 9.65 -14.58
CA PRO A 348 16.60 9.29 -15.34
C PRO A 348 15.36 9.42 -14.46
N LEU A 349 14.32 10.02 -15.02
CA LEU A 349 12.99 10.10 -14.42
C LEU A 349 12.03 9.22 -15.22
N GLN A 350 11.02 8.70 -14.54
CA GLN A 350 9.93 7.94 -15.16
C GLN A 350 8.61 8.59 -14.79
N ASP A 351 7.64 8.49 -15.70
CA ASP A 351 6.29 9.03 -15.56
C ASP A 351 5.19 7.94 -15.63
N GLY A 352 5.59 6.67 -15.49
CA GLY A 352 4.71 5.51 -15.62
C GLY A 352 4.34 5.12 -17.05
N SER A 353 4.76 5.86 -18.08
CA SER A 353 4.43 5.52 -19.46
C SER A 353 5.28 4.35 -19.97
N LYS A 354 4.62 3.28 -20.44
CA LYS A 354 5.28 2.04 -20.92
C LYS A 354 6.11 2.23 -22.20
N HIS A 355 5.92 3.34 -22.90
CA HIS A 355 6.51 3.64 -24.21
C HIS A 355 6.84 5.15 -24.34
N SER A 356 7.55 5.73 -23.35
CA SER A 356 8.01 7.12 -23.51
C SER A 356 8.94 7.24 -24.72
N THR A 357 8.67 8.21 -25.59
CA THR A 357 9.52 8.56 -26.75
C THR A 357 10.59 9.61 -26.42
N SER A 358 10.60 10.11 -25.19
CA SER A 358 11.57 11.10 -24.69
C SER A 358 12.08 10.66 -23.33
N GLU A 359 13.39 10.56 -23.15
CA GLU A 359 13.99 10.37 -21.84
C GLU A 359 13.65 11.59 -20.97
N LEU A 360 12.90 11.34 -19.89
CA LEU A 360 12.71 12.32 -18.83
C LEU A 360 13.94 12.25 -17.95
N VAL A 361 14.50 13.41 -17.61
CA VAL A 361 15.75 13.55 -16.87
C VAL A 361 15.59 14.71 -15.89
N SER A 362 16.26 14.65 -14.74
CA SER A 362 16.31 15.76 -13.78
C SER A 362 16.87 17.04 -14.42
N SER A 363 16.40 18.20 -13.98
CA SER A 363 16.93 19.52 -14.38
C SER A 363 18.31 19.79 -13.79
N LEU A 364 18.63 19.17 -12.65
CA LEU A 364 19.85 19.33 -11.87
C LEU A 364 20.58 17.99 -11.70
N GLN A 365 21.84 18.06 -11.24
CA GLN A 365 22.61 16.87 -10.89
C GLN A 365 22.40 16.51 -9.42
N HIS A 366 22.10 15.25 -9.17
CA HIS A 366 21.84 14.69 -7.84
C HIS A 366 22.89 13.66 -7.44
N ASP A 367 23.03 13.48 -6.13
CA ASP A 367 23.77 12.39 -5.49
C ASP A 367 22.81 11.65 -4.54
N LYS A 368 23.30 10.63 -3.82
CA LYS A 368 22.46 9.89 -2.86
C LYS A 368 21.92 10.80 -1.75
N ASP A 369 22.69 11.81 -1.33
CA ASP A 369 22.31 12.73 -0.26
C ASP A 369 21.19 13.68 -0.66
N SER A 370 21.26 14.33 -1.83
CA SER A 370 20.20 15.23 -2.26
C SER A 370 18.90 14.50 -2.58
N LEU A 371 18.97 13.26 -3.09
CA LEU A 371 17.79 12.40 -3.24
C LEU A 371 17.21 11.99 -1.88
N PHE A 372 18.05 11.71 -0.88
CA PHE A 372 17.58 11.48 0.48
C PHE A 372 16.94 12.75 1.09
N SER A 373 17.48 13.95 0.86
CA SER A 373 16.83 15.20 1.23
C SER A 373 15.45 15.37 0.58
N THR A 374 15.26 14.92 -0.67
CA THR A 374 13.92 14.85 -1.27
C THR A 374 13.00 13.88 -0.53
N MET A 375 13.50 12.70 -0.13
CA MET A 375 12.71 11.74 0.66
C MET A 375 12.32 12.32 2.03
N GLN A 376 13.21 13.07 2.66
CA GLN A 376 12.94 13.77 3.92
C GLN A 376 11.84 14.83 3.75
N ALA A 377 11.98 15.71 2.76
CA ALA A 377 10.98 16.74 2.45
C ALA A 377 9.60 16.13 2.12
N LEU A 378 9.57 15.10 1.28
CA LEU A 378 8.36 14.37 0.93
C LEU A 378 7.70 13.67 2.11
N GLY A 379 8.50 13.07 3.00
CA GLY A 379 8.03 12.44 4.25
C GLY A 379 7.36 13.46 5.16
N HIS A 380 8.07 14.52 5.54
CA HIS A 380 7.54 15.57 6.40
C HIS A 380 6.38 16.37 5.77
N SER A 381 6.17 16.30 4.44
CA SER A 381 5.01 16.91 3.78
C SER A 381 3.67 16.24 4.11
N TYR A 382 3.66 15.01 4.64
CA TYR A 382 2.42 14.28 4.90
C TYR A 382 1.52 14.96 5.93
N VAL A 383 2.06 15.30 7.10
CA VAL A 383 1.29 15.96 8.17
C VAL A 383 0.65 17.28 7.70
N PRO A 384 1.38 18.26 7.12
CA PRO A 384 0.79 19.50 6.65
C PRO A 384 -0.12 19.34 5.41
N SER A 385 0.06 18.30 4.58
CA SER A 385 -0.81 18.08 3.41
C SER A 385 -2.14 17.39 3.78
N TYR A 386 -2.16 16.54 4.81
CA TYR A 386 -3.32 15.70 5.13
C TYR A 386 -4.06 16.09 6.41
N VAL A 387 -3.35 16.40 7.51
CA VAL A 387 -4.00 16.69 8.81
C VAL A 387 -4.96 17.89 8.75
N PRO A 388 -4.65 19.01 8.06
CA PRO A 388 -5.61 20.11 7.90
C PRO A 388 -6.91 19.69 7.21
N LEU A 389 -6.87 18.71 6.30
CA LEU A 389 -8.05 18.20 5.60
C LEU A 389 -8.93 17.42 6.59
N VAL A 390 -8.34 16.50 7.36
CA VAL A 390 -9.07 15.76 8.40
C VAL A 390 -9.67 16.72 9.43
N HIS A 391 -8.89 17.68 9.90
CA HIS A 391 -9.34 18.68 10.88
C HIS A 391 -10.57 19.47 10.41
N LYS A 392 -10.55 19.91 9.15
CA LYS A 392 -11.64 20.64 8.48
C LYS A 392 -12.89 19.76 8.31
N ARG A 393 -12.73 18.51 7.89
CA ARG A 393 -13.84 17.64 7.45
C ARG A 393 -14.42 16.73 8.52
N LYS A 394 -13.67 16.37 9.58
CA LYS A 394 -14.10 15.36 10.57
C LYS A 394 -15.40 15.69 11.31
N ASN A 395 -15.78 16.97 11.36
CA ASN A 395 -16.96 17.48 12.04
C ASN A 395 -18.15 17.78 11.11
N GLU A 396 -18.01 17.60 9.80
CA GLU A 396 -19.10 17.87 8.85
C GLU A 396 -20.28 16.89 9.07
N PRO A 397 -21.53 17.37 9.19
CA PRO A 397 -22.70 16.50 9.29
C PRO A 397 -22.86 15.63 8.05
N TYR A 398 -23.19 14.35 8.23
CA TYR A 398 -23.37 13.38 7.14
C TYR A 398 -24.59 12.49 7.37
N ASN A 399 -25.04 11.79 6.34
CA ASN A 399 -26.18 10.88 6.37
C ASN A 399 -25.80 9.47 5.86
N GLU A 400 -26.74 8.52 5.93
CA GLU A 400 -26.47 7.14 5.46
C GLU A 400 -26.21 7.05 3.96
N ASP A 401 -26.76 7.93 3.11
CA ASP A 401 -26.42 7.95 1.68
C ASP A 401 -24.93 8.30 1.47
N ASN A 402 -24.38 9.20 2.30
CA ASN A 402 -22.96 9.52 2.27
C ASN A 402 -22.08 8.34 2.73
N VAL A 403 -22.54 7.57 3.73
CA VAL A 403 -21.86 6.37 4.22
C VAL A 403 -21.92 5.24 3.18
N GLU A 404 -23.05 5.05 2.49
CA GLU A 404 -23.18 4.08 1.41
C GLU A 404 -22.24 4.40 0.24
N TRP A 405 -22.13 5.67 -0.15
CA TRP A 405 -21.17 6.11 -1.17
C TRP A 405 -19.72 5.91 -0.74
N GLN A 406 -19.34 6.31 0.49
CA GLN A 406 -18.02 6.05 1.06
C GLN A 406 -17.67 4.55 1.00
N ARG A 407 -18.61 3.67 1.38
CA ARG A 407 -18.41 2.21 1.33
C ARG A 407 -18.23 1.69 -0.11
N LEU A 408 -18.94 2.26 -1.10
CA LEU A 408 -18.78 1.91 -2.53
C LEU A 408 -17.41 2.34 -3.06
N ARG A 409 -16.98 3.58 -2.80
CA ARG A 409 -15.65 4.09 -3.18
C ARG A 409 -14.53 3.31 -2.47
N ARG A 410 -14.71 2.90 -1.21
CA ARG A 410 -13.81 1.97 -0.51
C ARG A 410 -13.78 0.57 -1.11
N GLY A 411 -14.85 0.13 -1.76
CA GLY A 411 -14.85 -1.07 -2.61
C GLY A 411 -13.85 -0.97 -3.77
N ARG A 412 -13.76 0.20 -4.43
CA ARG A 412 -12.73 0.49 -5.46
C ARG A 412 -11.32 0.50 -4.88
N TYR A 413 -11.14 1.03 -3.66
CA TYR A 413 -9.85 0.98 -2.97
C TYR A 413 -9.38 -0.47 -2.72
N ALA A 414 -10.28 -1.34 -2.26
CA ALA A 414 -10.00 -2.76 -2.08
C ALA A 414 -9.78 -3.49 -3.42
N GLU A 415 -10.54 -3.18 -4.47
CA GLU A 415 -10.31 -3.68 -5.84
C GLU A 415 -8.89 -3.36 -6.33
N PHE A 416 -8.40 -2.14 -6.11
CA PHE A 416 -7.03 -1.78 -6.48
C PHE A 416 -5.98 -2.59 -5.71
N ASN A 417 -6.06 -2.59 -4.38
CA ASN A 417 -5.04 -3.22 -3.53
C ASN A 417 -4.96 -4.75 -3.74
N LEU A 418 -6.09 -5.40 -4.03
CA LEU A 418 -6.15 -6.86 -4.22
C LEU A 418 -5.78 -7.33 -5.65
N VAL A 419 -5.94 -6.47 -6.67
CA VAL A 419 -5.75 -6.85 -8.09
C VAL A 419 -4.48 -6.27 -8.69
N TYR A 420 -4.17 -4.99 -8.40
CA TYR A 420 -3.15 -4.22 -9.12
C TYR A 420 -1.93 -3.83 -8.28
N ASP A 421 -2.09 -3.60 -6.98
CA ASP A 421 -0.98 -3.14 -6.16
C ASP A 421 0.18 -4.16 -6.09
N ARG A 422 1.35 -3.74 -6.59
CA ARG A 422 2.57 -4.56 -6.60
C ARG A 422 3.03 -4.88 -5.18
N GLY A 423 2.90 -3.94 -4.23
CA GLY A 423 3.33 -4.10 -2.84
C GLY A 423 2.54 -5.18 -2.11
N THR A 424 1.22 -5.09 -2.12
CA THR A 424 0.28 -6.06 -1.53
C THR A 424 0.48 -7.44 -2.15
N LYS A 425 0.54 -7.53 -3.48
CA LYS A 425 0.74 -8.81 -4.19
C LYS A 425 2.08 -9.45 -3.85
N PHE A 426 3.17 -8.69 -3.79
CA PHE A 426 4.48 -9.18 -3.39
C PHE A 426 4.48 -9.66 -1.93
N GLY A 427 3.87 -8.89 -1.02
CA GLY A 427 3.74 -9.24 0.40
C GLY A 427 3.00 -10.56 0.62
N LEU A 428 1.83 -10.73 0.00
CA LEU A 428 1.02 -11.97 0.10
C LEU A 428 1.74 -13.21 -0.44
N MET A 429 2.63 -13.03 -1.43
CA MET A 429 3.42 -14.12 -2.02
C MET A 429 4.73 -14.39 -1.27
N THR A 430 5.11 -13.56 -0.29
CA THR A 430 6.37 -13.69 0.46
C THR A 430 6.22 -14.64 1.66
N PRO A 431 6.94 -15.78 1.72
CA PRO A 431 6.85 -16.71 2.83
C PRO A 431 7.24 -16.08 4.17
N GLY A 432 6.40 -16.24 5.19
CA GLY A 432 6.63 -15.69 6.53
C GLY A 432 6.39 -14.17 6.64
N ALA A 433 5.81 -13.52 5.63
CA ALA A 433 5.38 -12.14 5.75
C ALA A 433 4.19 -11.98 6.71
N ARG A 434 4.12 -10.83 7.40
CA ARG A 434 3.07 -10.55 8.38
C ARG A 434 1.80 -10.06 7.68
N MET A 435 0.84 -10.98 7.46
CA MET A 435 -0.38 -10.73 6.69
C MET A 435 -1.22 -9.57 7.25
N GLU A 436 -1.33 -9.44 8.57
CA GLU A 436 -2.01 -8.30 9.23
C GLU A 436 -1.40 -6.95 8.85
N SER A 437 -0.07 -6.86 8.72
CA SER A 437 0.61 -5.61 8.32
C SER A 437 0.41 -5.27 6.84
N ILE A 438 0.19 -6.27 5.99
CA ILE A 438 -0.07 -6.11 4.55
C ILE A 438 -1.54 -5.69 4.31
N LEU A 439 -2.47 -6.42 4.94
CA LEU A 439 -3.91 -6.21 4.80
C LEU A 439 -4.47 -5.09 5.71
N MET A 440 -3.62 -4.46 6.52
CA MET A 440 -3.94 -3.20 7.23
C MET A 440 -4.51 -2.14 6.27
N SER A 441 -4.02 -2.12 5.03
CA SER A 441 -4.45 -1.21 3.95
C SER A 441 -5.91 -1.37 3.51
N LEU A 442 -6.61 -2.44 3.91
CA LEU A 442 -8.01 -2.61 3.58
C LEU A 442 -8.91 -1.87 4.59
N PRO A 443 -9.95 -1.13 4.14
CA PRO A 443 -10.88 -0.44 5.03
C PRO A 443 -11.70 -1.43 5.88
N LEU A 444 -12.24 -0.94 7.01
CA LEU A 444 -13.08 -1.77 7.88
C LEU A 444 -14.41 -2.14 7.19
N HIS A 445 -14.99 -1.19 6.44
CA HIS A 445 -16.21 -1.40 5.67
C HIS A 445 -16.03 -1.00 4.20
N ALA A 446 -16.42 -1.91 3.29
CA ALA A 446 -16.54 -1.70 1.86
C ALA A 446 -17.85 -2.32 1.34
N ARG A 447 -18.38 -1.80 0.23
CA ARG A 447 -19.61 -2.26 -0.42
C ARG A 447 -19.38 -2.46 -1.91
N TRP A 448 -20.04 -3.47 -2.47
CA TRP A 448 -20.18 -3.67 -3.91
C TRP A 448 -21.66 -3.73 -4.25
N GLU A 449 -22.06 -2.99 -5.29
CA GLU A 449 -23.45 -2.93 -5.73
C GLU A 449 -23.53 -3.10 -7.24
N TYR A 450 -24.49 -3.93 -7.68
CA TYR A 450 -24.68 -4.23 -9.09
C TYR A 450 -25.45 -3.10 -9.79
N MET A 451 -24.99 -2.74 -10.99
CA MET A 451 -25.54 -1.63 -11.78
C MET A 451 -25.69 -0.32 -10.99
N GLU A 452 -24.69 0.03 -10.17
CA GLU A 452 -24.68 1.29 -9.45
C GLU A 452 -24.65 2.49 -10.45
N PRO A 453 -25.54 3.50 -10.31
CA PRO A 453 -25.71 4.55 -11.33
C PRO A 453 -24.56 5.54 -11.51
N SER A 454 -23.73 5.82 -10.50
CA SER A 454 -22.70 6.86 -10.59
C SER A 454 -21.32 6.34 -10.99
N SER A 455 -20.96 5.11 -10.60
CA SER A 455 -19.62 4.51 -10.75
C SER A 455 -19.64 3.08 -11.31
N GLY A 456 -20.82 2.54 -11.63
CA GLY A 456 -21.00 1.17 -12.09
C GLY A 456 -21.58 1.07 -13.50
N THR A 457 -21.98 -0.15 -13.87
CA THR A 457 -22.64 -0.47 -15.15
C THR A 457 -24.06 0.11 -15.24
N GLY A 458 -24.57 0.76 -14.18
CA GLY A 458 -25.80 1.56 -14.23
C GLY A 458 -25.72 2.74 -15.21
N ARG A 459 -24.51 3.08 -15.67
CA ARG A 459 -24.23 4.10 -16.68
C ARG A 459 -24.31 3.61 -18.11
N GLU A 460 -24.24 2.30 -18.34
CA GLU A 460 -24.31 1.69 -19.67
C GLU A 460 -25.70 1.84 -20.31
N HIS A 461 -25.76 1.77 -21.64
CA HIS A 461 -27.01 1.80 -22.38
C HIS A 461 -27.73 0.44 -22.32
N SER A 462 -28.46 0.19 -21.24
CA SER A 462 -29.36 -0.97 -21.12
C SER A 462 -30.67 -0.62 -20.39
N VAL A 463 -31.71 -1.43 -20.59
CA VAL A 463 -33.02 -1.24 -19.93
C VAL A 463 -32.90 -1.34 -18.41
N ALA A 464 -32.08 -2.28 -17.90
CA ALA A 464 -31.85 -2.43 -16.48
C ALA A 464 -31.09 -1.23 -15.89
N ALA A 465 -30.08 -0.72 -16.60
CA ALA A 465 -29.33 0.48 -16.21
C ALA A 465 -30.21 1.74 -16.20
N ALA A 466 -31.14 1.88 -17.16
CA ALA A 466 -32.13 2.96 -17.15
C ALA A 466 -33.07 2.88 -15.94
N GLY A 467 -33.62 1.69 -15.64
CA GLY A 467 -34.47 1.48 -14.46
C GLY A 467 -33.75 1.78 -13.13
N ARG A 468 -32.46 1.45 -13.02
CA ARG A 468 -31.64 1.77 -11.83
C ARG A 468 -31.34 3.26 -11.69
N ARG A 469 -31.19 3.99 -12.81
CA ARG A 469 -31.12 5.46 -12.79
C ARG A 469 -32.43 6.10 -12.36
N GLU A 470 -33.57 5.65 -12.90
CA GLU A 470 -34.89 6.12 -12.47
C GLU A 470 -35.18 5.83 -10.99
N GLU A 471 -34.73 4.69 -10.48
CA GLU A 471 -34.79 4.36 -9.06
C GLU A 471 -33.98 5.35 -8.23
N ALA A 472 -32.70 5.54 -8.55
CA ALA A 472 -31.82 6.45 -7.79
C ALA A 472 -32.30 7.91 -7.81
N VAL A 473 -32.84 8.41 -8.93
CA VAL A 473 -33.45 9.75 -9.02
C VAL A 473 -34.68 9.90 -8.11
N ARG A 474 -35.35 8.80 -7.74
CA ARG A 474 -36.46 8.81 -6.77
C ARG A 474 -36.01 8.63 -5.32
N THR A 475 -34.91 7.91 -5.07
CA THR A 475 -34.50 7.48 -3.72
C THR A 475 -33.36 8.28 -3.13
N THR A 476 -32.53 8.92 -3.95
CA THR A 476 -31.30 9.61 -3.52
C THR A 476 -31.42 11.12 -3.80
N PRO A 477 -31.01 12.00 -2.86
CA PRO A 477 -31.02 13.44 -3.08
C PRO A 477 -30.26 13.89 -4.34
N ALA A 478 -30.76 14.92 -5.02
CA ALA A 478 -30.22 15.36 -6.31
C ALA A 478 -28.84 16.02 -6.20
N ASP A 479 -28.57 16.67 -5.07
CA ASP A 479 -27.26 17.20 -4.67
C ASP A 479 -26.24 16.08 -4.40
N GLU A 480 -26.65 15.02 -3.71
CA GLU A 480 -25.85 13.81 -3.49
C GLU A 480 -25.48 13.13 -4.81
N LEU A 481 -26.46 12.88 -5.70
CA LEU A 481 -26.18 12.31 -7.04
C LEU A 481 -25.21 13.16 -7.85
N LYS A 482 -25.40 14.48 -7.85
CA LYS A 482 -24.49 15.44 -8.51
C LYS A 482 -23.08 15.39 -7.92
N ALA A 483 -22.94 15.27 -6.61
CA ALA A 483 -21.65 15.17 -5.95
C ALA A 483 -20.89 13.89 -6.35
N ARG A 484 -21.60 12.75 -6.48
CA ARG A 484 -21.05 11.48 -7.00
C ARG A 484 -20.57 11.60 -8.44
N GLU A 485 -21.35 12.25 -9.31
CA GLU A 485 -20.97 12.49 -10.71
C GLU A 485 -19.72 13.39 -10.83
N ILE A 486 -19.61 14.43 -9.99
CA ILE A 486 -18.46 15.34 -9.99
C ILE A 486 -17.16 14.60 -9.65
N ILE A 487 -17.13 13.81 -8.56
CA ILE A 487 -15.93 13.05 -8.21
C ILE A 487 -15.62 11.98 -9.28
N GLN A 488 -16.62 11.25 -9.78
CA GLN A 488 -16.40 10.23 -10.80
C GLN A 488 -15.75 10.81 -12.07
N SER A 489 -16.22 11.97 -12.52
CA SER A 489 -15.65 12.69 -13.68
C SER A 489 -14.17 13.04 -13.53
N VAL A 490 -13.70 13.29 -12.30
CA VAL A 490 -12.29 13.53 -11.98
C VAL A 490 -11.47 12.24 -11.98
N LEU A 491 -12.03 11.14 -11.45
CA LEU A 491 -11.33 9.87 -11.37
C LEU A 491 -11.07 9.27 -12.76
N GLU A 492 -12.04 9.40 -13.67
CA GLU A 492 -11.94 8.97 -15.08
C GLU A 492 -11.03 9.86 -15.92
N LYS A 493 -10.88 11.13 -15.52
CA LYS A 493 -10.10 12.15 -16.23
C LYS A 493 -9.28 12.95 -15.22
N PRO A 494 -8.13 12.41 -14.78
CA PRO A 494 -7.26 13.09 -13.81
C PRO A 494 -6.89 14.49 -14.29
N ARG A 495 -6.79 15.42 -13.35
CA ARG A 495 -6.58 16.86 -13.59
C ARG A 495 -5.25 17.31 -12.99
N GLU A 496 -4.81 18.52 -13.35
CA GLU A 496 -3.74 19.21 -12.62
C GLU A 496 -4.33 20.01 -11.44
N TRP A 497 -3.60 20.05 -10.33
CA TRP A 497 -4.03 20.67 -9.07
C TRP A 497 -3.01 21.70 -8.50
N ALA A 498 -1.78 21.75 -9.03
CA ALA A 498 -0.68 22.58 -8.50
C ALA A 498 0.44 22.84 -9.52
#